data_AF-W8P575-F1
#
_entry.id   AF-W8P575-F1
#
_cell.length_a   1.000
_cell.length_b   1.000
_cell.length_c   1.000
_cell.angle_alpha   90.00
_cell.angle_beta   90.00
_cell.angle_gamma   90.00
#
_symmetry.space_group_name_H-M   'P 1'
#
loop_
_entity.id
_entity.type
_entity.pdbx_description
1 polymer ?
#
loop_
_entity_poly.entity_id
_entity_poly.type
_entity_poly.pdbx_seq_one_letter_code
_entity_poly.pdbx_strand_id
1 'polypeptide(L)'
;IPTDIKLDDKHDPKRSAAEIVMTELHAGGKFDQNSYKVSGGLHGVGVSCVNALSSWLRLTVRRGGKKYFMEFHRGIAQNRGIEEASGERISPMQYVGETENRGTEVHFMADETIFGNVEYHYDILAKRIRELSFLNNGVRIRLTDQRSGKEDDFAFVGGVKGFVEYINKTKQVLHPTIFHVIGEKDGVGVEVAMQ
;
A
#
# COMPACT_ATOMS: atom_id res chain seq x y z
N ILE A 1 -1.16 2.77 8.91
CA ILE A 1 -2.61 2.70 9.24
C ILE A 1 -2.78 3.05 10.73
N PRO A 2 -3.83 3.76 11.18
CA PRO A 2 -4.09 3.97 12.61
C PRO A 2 -4.45 2.67 13.33
N THR A 3 -4.04 2.54 14.59
CA THR A 3 -4.22 1.32 15.40
C THR A 3 -5.31 1.47 16.46
N ASP A 4 -5.78 2.70 16.67
CA ASP A 4 -6.73 3.06 17.72
C ASP A 4 -8.10 2.43 17.49
N ILE A 5 -8.82 2.16 18.59
CA ILE A 5 -10.23 1.74 18.55
C ILE A 5 -11.10 2.88 18.03
N LYS A 6 -12.05 2.54 17.16
CA LYS A 6 -13.12 3.43 16.74
C LYS A 6 -14.35 3.18 17.60
N LEU A 7 -14.55 4.02 18.62
CA LEU A 7 -15.69 3.92 19.54
C LEU A 7 -17.03 4.18 18.83
N ASP A 8 -17.00 4.94 17.74
CA ASP A 8 -18.11 5.20 16.84
C ASP A 8 -18.38 4.06 15.83
N ASP A 9 -17.62 2.96 15.87
CA ASP A 9 -17.91 1.77 15.06
C ASP A 9 -19.28 1.19 15.43
N LYS A 10 -20.06 0.83 14.41
CA LYS A 10 -21.42 0.28 14.56
C LYS A 10 -21.44 -1.17 15.05
N HIS A 11 -20.30 -1.86 15.08
CA HIS A 11 -20.20 -3.26 15.46
C HIS A 11 -19.90 -3.43 16.96
N ASP A 12 -20.34 -4.56 17.52
CA ASP A 12 -19.91 -5.06 18.84
C ASP A 12 -19.10 -6.34 18.66
N PRO A 13 -17.86 -6.45 19.18
CA PRO A 13 -17.11 -5.40 19.87
C PRO A 13 -16.61 -4.30 18.92
N LYS A 14 -16.38 -3.09 19.45
CA LYS A 14 -15.80 -1.95 18.72
C LYS A 14 -14.43 -2.31 18.18
N ARG A 15 -14.17 -2.04 16.90
CA ARG A 15 -12.95 -2.49 16.22
C ARG A 15 -11.88 -1.42 16.14
N SER A 16 -10.63 -1.86 15.95
CA SER A 16 -9.55 -0.96 15.56
C SER A 16 -9.78 -0.35 14.16
N ALA A 17 -9.29 0.87 13.95
CA ALA A 17 -9.33 1.51 12.63
C ALA A 17 -8.65 0.65 11.54
N ALA A 18 -7.64 -0.13 11.91
CA ALA A 18 -6.97 -1.05 11.01
C ALA A 18 -7.87 -2.21 10.55
N GLU A 19 -8.61 -2.82 11.47
CA GLU A 19 -9.58 -3.88 11.13
C GLU A 19 -10.68 -3.34 10.23
N ILE A 20 -11.21 -2.15 10.53
CA ILE A 20 -12.25 -1.49 9.73
C ILE A 20 -11.77 -1.26 8.28
N VAL A 21 -10.57 -0.70 8.09
CA VAL A 21 -10.01 -0.48 6.74
C VAL A 21 -9.78 -1.79 5.97
N MET A 22 -9.52 -2.89 6.67
CA MET A 22 -9.32 -4.20 6.05
C MET A 22 -10.62 -4.94 5.74
N THR A 23 -11.73 -4.62 6.42
CA THR A 23 -12.97 -5.43 6.38
C THR A 23 -14.19 -4.69 5.85
N GLU A 24 -14.19 -3.36 5.85
CA GLU A 24 -15.28 -2.55 5.32
C GLU A 24 -14.91 -1.97 3.96
N LEU A 25 -15.90 -1.97 3.05
CA LEU A 25 -15.81 -1.21 1.82
C LEU A 25 -16.09 0.27 2.10
N HIS A 26 -15.48 1.14 1.31
CA HIS A 26 -15.59 2.59 1.46
C HIS A 26 -15.13 3.09 2.85
N ALA A 27 -14.19 2.39 3.47
CA ALA A 27 -13.55 2.81 4.71
C ALA A 27 -12.10 3.26 4.44
N GLY A 28 -11.74 4.44 4.94
CA GLY A 28 -10.41 4.98 4.76
C GLY A 28 -10.29 6.46 5.10
N GLY A 29 -9.06 6.95 5.26
CA GLY A 29 -8.78 8.36 5.55
C GLY A 29 -8.57 9.23 4.31
N LYS A 30 -9.06 8.80 3.14
CA LYS A 30 -8.78 9.46 1.85
C LYS A 30 -10.00 10.17 1.25
N PHE A 31 -11.06 10.32 2.04
CA PHE A 31 -12.28 11.03 1.64
C PHE A 31 -12.18 12.54 1.86
N ASP A 32 -11.17 12.98 2.62
CA ASP A 32 -10.81 14.38 2.82
C ASP A 32 -9.32 14.61 2.49
N GLN A 33 -8.91 15.88 2.49
CA GLN A 33 -7.52 16.28 2.27
C GLN A 33 -6.70 16.37 3.57
N ASN A 34 -7.28 16.05 4.72
CA ASN A 34 -6.62 16.21 6.02
C ASN A 34 -5.50 15.19 6.20
N SER A 35 -5.73 13.95 5.73
CA SER A 35 -4.73 12.89 5.84
C SER A 35 -3.81 12.81 4.62
N TYR A 36 -4.33 13.09 3.43
CA TYR A 36 -3.58 13.03 2.17
C TYR A 36 -3.98 14.19 1.26
N LYS A 37 -3.06 15.16 1.07
CA LYS A 37 -3.30 16.31 0.18
C LYS A 37 -3.53 15.87 -1.27
N VAL A 38 -2.78 14.87 -1.74
CA VAL A 38 -2.94 14.23 -3.05
C VAL A 38 -2.75 12.73 -2.88
N SER A 39 -3.64 11.92 -3.46
CA SER A 39 -3.47 10.47 -3.46
C SER A 39 -4.18 9.82 -4.65
N GLY A 40 -3.63 8.73 -5.19
CA GLY A 40 -4.26 8.01 -6.31
C GLY A 40 -5.42 7.09 -5.91
N GLY A 41 -5.61 6.80 -4.62
CA GLY A 41 -6.68 5.91 -4.15
C GLY A 41 -7.80 6.70 -3.48
N LEU A 42 -9.00 6.68 -4.03
CA LEU A 42 -10.12 7.53 -3.55
C LEU A 42 -11.34 6.74 -3.05
N HIS A 43 -11.45 5.47 -3.43
CA HIS A 43 -12.67 4.70 -3.20
C HIS A 43 -12.77 4.06 -1.81
N GLY A 44 -11.64 3.90 -1.10
CA GLY A 44 -11.63 3.20 0.20
C GLY A 44 -11.91 1.69 0.10
N VAL A 45 -11.55 1.04 -1.01
CA VAL A 45 -11.82 -0.40 -1.25
C VAL A 45 -10.59 -1.24 -1.57
N GLY A 46 -9.48 -0.62 -1.96
CA GLY A 46 -8.36 -1.36 -2.56
C GLY A 46 -7.80 -2.46 -1.65
N VAL A 47 -7.50 -2.13 -0.40
CA VAL A 47 -6.90 -3.09 0.54
C VAL A 47 -7.91 -4.10 1.09
N SER A 48 -9.17 -3.71 1.27
CA SER A 48 -10.23 -4.64 1.68
C SER A 48 -10.56 -5.66 0.58
N CYS A 49 -10.49 -5.29 -0.70
CA CYS A 49 -10.55 -6.25 -1.80
C CYS A 49 -9.37 -7.23 -1.77
N VAL A 50 -8.13 -6.76 -1.55
CA VAL A 50 -6.97 -7.65 -1.40
C VAL A 50 -7.19 -8.62 -0.23
N ASN A 51 -7.67 -8.13 0.92
CA ASN A 51 -7.97 -8.96 2.08
C ASN A 51 -9.04 -10.02 1.80
N ALA A 52 -10.16 -9.63 1.18
CA ALA A 52 -11.26 -10.53 0.85
C ALA A 52 -10.87 -11.62 -0.15
N LEU A 53 -9.99 -11.31 -1.09
CA LEU A 53 -9.53 -12.22 -2.16
C LEU A 53 -8.25 -13.00 -1.78
N SER A 54 -7.80 -12.91 -0.53
CA SER A 54 -6.64 -13.63 -0.04
C SER A 54 -7.07 -14.85 0.77
N SER A 55 -6.37 -15.98 0.62
CA SER A 55 -6.53 -17.13 1.52
C SER A 55 -6.17 -16.71 2.93
N TRP A 56 -5.05 -16.01 3.10
CA TRP A 56 -4.69 -15.33 4.33
C TRP A 56 -4.04 -13.96 4.07
N LEU A 57 -4.20 -13.04 5.02
CA LEU A 57 -3.52 -11.75 5.04
C LEU A 57 -3.02 -11.46 6.46
N ARG A 58 -1.78 -11.00 6.57
CA ARG A 58 -1.12 -10.59 7.81
C ARG A 58 -0.79 -9.11 7.72
N LEU A 59 -1.28 -8.36 8.69
CA LEU A 59 -1.06 -6.94 8.86
C LEU A 59 -0.14 -6.70 10.05
N THR A 60 1.01 -6.08 9.82
CA THR A 60 1.87 -5.57 10.89
C THR A 60 1.92 -4.04 10.82
N VAL A 61 1.58 -3.38 11.93
CA VAL A 61 1.63 -1.91 12.04
C VAL A 61 2.64 -1.52 13.11
N ARG A 62 3.57 -0.63 12.76
CA ARG A 62 4.60 -0.09 13.66
C ARG A 62 4.34 1.40 13.85
N ARG A 63 3.87 1.82 15.03
CA ARG A 63 3.45 3.21 15.32
C ARG A 63 3.54 3.51 16.82
N GLY A 64 4.06 4.70 17.15
CA GLY A 64 4.11 5.19 18.53
C GLY A 64 4.99 4.33 19.44
N GLY A 65 6.14 3.87 18.94
CA GLY A 65 7.04 2.95 19.67
C GLY A 65 6.57 1.50 19.70
N LYS A 66 5.35 1.19 19.23
CA LYS A 66 4.73 -0.13 19.39
C LYS A 66 4.53 -0.85 18.07
N LYS A 67 4.67 -2.17 18.09
CA LYS A 67 4.36 -3.08 16.98
C LYS A 67 3.05 -3.82 17.29
N TYR A 68 2.17 -3.84 16.30
CA TYR A 68 0.87 -4.49 16.36
C TYR A 68 0.70 -5.47 15.21
N PHE A 69 -0.08 -6.52 15.44
CA PHE A 69 -0.34 -7.58 14.49
C PHE A 69 -1.83 -7.89 14.37
N MET A 70 -2.25 -8.30 13.18
CA MET A 70 -3.57 -8.85 12.90
C MET A 70 -3.49 -9.83 11.73
N GLU A 71 -4.22 -10.92 11.81
CA GLU A 71 -4.31 -11.93 10.75
C GLU A 71 -5.76 -12.06 10.29
N PHE A 72 -5.92 -12.32 9.00
CA PHE A 72 -7.21 -12.51 8.35
C PHE A 72 -7.16 -13.79 7.52
N HIS A 73 -8.30 -14.45 7.39
CA HIS A 73 -8.49 -15.57 6.48
C HIS A 73 -9.73 -15.27 5.63
N ARG A 74 -9.58 -15.17 4.31
CA ARG A 74 -10.67 -14.81 3.37
C ARG A 74 -11.45 -13.57 3.81
N GLY A 75 -10.74 -12.51 4.18
CA GLY A 75 -11.32 -11.25 4.66
C GLY A 75 -11.76 -11.23 6.13
N ILE A 76 -11.80 -12.37 6.83
CA ILE A 76 -12.32 -12.46 8.20
C ILE A 76 -11.16 -12.36 9.19
N ALA A 77 -11.25 -11.43 10.14
CA ALA A 77 -10.26 -11.27 11.21
C ALA A 77 -10.18 -12.51 12.10
N GLN A 78 -8.95 -12.97 12.38
CA GLN A 78 -8.65 -14.15 13.18
C GLN A 78 -8.14 -13.76 14.57
N ASN A 79 -8.32 -14.66 15.55
CA ASN A 79 -7.75 -14.53 16.90
C ASN A 79 -8.03 -13.19 17.58
N ARG A 80 -9.25 -12.66 17.43
CA ARG A 80 -9.64 -11.37 18.00
C ARG A 80 -9.58 -11.43 19.53
N GLY A 81 -8.76 -10.56 20.13
CA GLY A 81 -8.83 -10.28 21.56
C GLY A 81 -10.06 -9.42 21.83
N ILE A 82 -10.83 -9.75 22.86
CA ILE A 82 -11.97 -8.95 23.30
C ILE A 82 -11.67 -8.46 24.71
N GLU A 83 -11.72 -7.14 24.89
CA GLU A 83 -11.52 -6.47 26.17
C GLU A 83 -12.74 -5.63 26.51
N GLU A 84 -13.00 -5.42 27.81
CA GLU A 84 -13.99 -4.45 28.27
C GLU A 84 -13.27 -3.15 28.67
N ALA A 85 -13.67 -2.04 28.06
CA ALA A 85 -13.12 -0.73 28.36
C ALA A 85 -14.25 0.31 28.39
N SER A 86 -14.34 1.06 29.50
CA SER A 86 -15.35 2.13 29.66
C SER A 86 -16.81 1.69 29.44
N GLY A 87 -17.13 0.43 29.76
CA GLY A 87 -18.47 -0.13 29.59
C GLY A 87 -18.78 -0.63 28.16
N GLU A 88 -17.82 -0.60 27.25
CA GLU A 88 -17.94 -1.15 25.89
C GLU A 88 -16.99 -2.34 25.70
N ARG A 89 -17.40 -3.31 24.87
CA ARG A 89 -16.51 -4.38 24.42
C ARG A 89 -15.72 -3.88 23.22
N ILE A 90 -14.40 -4.04 23.26
CA ILE A 90 -13.48 -3.57 22.22
C ILE A 90 -12.63 -4.74 21.70
N SER A 91 -12.18 -4.63 20.46
CA SER A 91 -11.29 -5.59 19.78
C SER A 91 -10.04 -4.88 19.28
N PRO A 92 -9.04 -4.63 20.17
CA PRO A 92 -7.80 -3.97 19.79
C PRO A 92 -6.93 -4.86 18.91
N MET A 93 -6.01 -4.23 18.16
CA MET A 93 -4.96 -4.99 17.50
C MET A 93 -4.06 -5.64 18.54
N GLN A 94 -3.59 -6.86 18.27
CA GLN A 94 -2.66 -7.56 19.15
C GLN A 94 -1.34 -6.78 19.24
N TYR A 95 -0.94 -6.39 20.45
CA TYR A 95 0.39 -5.85 20.70
C TYR A 95 1.43 -6.98 20.67
N VAL A 96 2.53 -6.77 19.93
CA VAL A 96 3.57 -7.79 19.73
C VAL A 96 4.98 -7.30 20.12
N GLY A 97 5.07 -6.17 20.83
CA GLY A 97 6.32 -5.64 21.37
C GLY A 97 6.63 -4.20 20.97
N GLU A 98 7.69 -3.66 21.56
CA GLU A 98 8.22 -2.33 21.24
C GLU A 98 9.04 -2.36 19.94
N THR A 99 9.18 -1.20 19.30
CA THR A 99 9.94 -1.00 18.07
C THR A 99 10.32 0.46 17.86
N GLU A 100 11.54 0.70 17.38
CA GLU A 100 11.99 2.03 16.95
C GLU A 100 11.52 2.37 15.52
N ASN A 101 11.02 1.36 14.79
CA ASN A 101 10.60 1.52 13.40
C ASN A 101 9.18 2.10 13.31
N ARG A 102 8.87 2.72 12.17
CA ARG A 102 7.52 3.17 11.82
C ARG A 102 7.14 2.65 10.43
N GLY A 103 5.92 2.17 10.27
CA GLY A 103 5.45 1.69 8.97
C GLY A 103 4.25 0.76 9.05
N THR A 104 3.86 0.26 7.88
CA THR A 104 2.82 -0.75 7.74
C THR A 104 3.31 -1.79 6.75
N GLU A 105 3.15 -3.05 7.10
CA GLU A 105 3.51 -4.21 6.30
C GLU A 105 2.25 -5.03 6.09
N VAL A 106 1.95 -5.33 4.83
CA VAL A 106 0.83 -6.18 4.42
C VAL A 106 1.43 -7.35 3.67
N HIS A 107 1.25 -8.54 4.21
CA HIS A 107 1.73 -9.78 3.62
C HIS A 107 0.53 -10.67 3.38
N PHE A 108 0.32 -11.13 2.16
CA PHE A 108 -0.89 -11.86 1.79
C PHE A 108 -0.58 -12.97 0.81
N MET A 109 -1.49 -13.94 0.73
CA MET A 109 -1.50 -14.99 -0.28
C MET A 109 -2.83 -14.96 -0.99
N ALA A 110 -2.82 -14.84 -2.33
CA ALA A 110 -4.04 -14.91 -3.13
C ALA A 110 -4.76 -16.24 -2.90
N ASP A 111 -6.09 -16.24 -2.93
CA ASP A 111 -6.87 -17.46 -2.75
C ASP A 111 -6.90 -18.30 -4.03
N GLU A 112 -6.25 -19.47 -4.02
CA GLU A 112 -6.22 -20.41 -5.15
C GLU A 112 -7.60 -20.93 -5.55
N THR A 113 -8.59 -20.91 -4.64
CA THR A 113 -9.98 -21.29 -5.00
C THR A 113 -10.68 -20.23 -5.84
N ILE A 114 -10.16 -18.99 -5.83
CA ILE A 114 -10.66 -17.87 -6.64
C ILE A 114 -9.84 -17.72 -7.91
N PHE A 115 -8.51 -17.79 -7.79
CA PHE A 115 -7.57 -17.49 -8.89
C PHE A 115 -7.04 -18.73 -9.62
N GLY A 116 -7.30 -19.94 -9.12
CA GLY A 116 -6.72 -21.16 -9.65
C GLY A 116 -5.23 -21.27 -9.30
N ASN A 117 -4.39 -21.52 -10.30
CA ASN A 117 -2.94 -21.56 -10.11
C ASN A 117 -2.39 -20.14 -9.85
N VAL A 118 -1.84 -19.92 -8.65
CA VAL A 118 -1.28 -18.62 -8.25
C VAL A 118 0.22 -18.59 -8.51
N GLU A 119 0.63 -17.81 -9.51
CA GLU A 119 2.04 -17.52 -9.78
C GLU A 119 2.30 -16.02 -9.86
N TYR A 120 3.23 -15.53 -9.02
CA TYR A 120 3.67 -14.14 -9.06
C TYR A 120 4.86 -14.00 -10.02
N HIS A 121 4.66 -13.33 -11.15
CA HIS A 121 5.71 -13.08 -12.13
C HIS A 121 6.53 -11.83 -11.77
N TYR A 122 7.82 -12.04 -11.50
CA TYR A 122 8.74 -10.98 -11.09
C TYR A 122 8.77 -9.81 -12.08
N ASP A 123 8.87 -10.09 -13.37
CA ASP A 123 9.08 -9.05 -14.39
C ASP A 123 7.86 -8.13 -14.54
N ILE A 124 6.65 -8.63 -14.26
CA ILE A 124 5.42 -7.82 -14.23
C ILE A 124 5.49 -6.81 -13.08
N LEU A 125 5.87 -7.28 -11.88
CA LEU A 125 6.01 -6.42 -10.70
C LEU A 125 7.17 -5.42 -10.88
N ALA A 126 8.33 -5.90 -11.35
CA ALA A 126 9.52 -5.10 -11.59
C ALA A 126 9.24 -3.96 -12.58
N LYS A 127 8.50 -4.23 -13.66
CA LYS A 127 8.09 -3.19 -14.61
C LYS A 127 7.27 -2.10 -13.91
N ARG A 128 6.22 -2.48 -13.15
CA ARG A 128 5.35 -1.50 -12.48
C ARG A 128 6.09 -0.72 -11.39
N ILE A 129 6.93 -1.39 -10.60
CA ILE A 129 7.70 -0.75 -9.53
C ILE A 129 8.74 0.22 -10.12
N ARG A 130 9.39 -0.15 -11.23
CA ARG A 130 10.31 0.73 -11.95
C ARG A 130 9.61 2.01 -12.41
N GLU A 131 8.45 1.90 -13.05
CA GLU A 131 7.64 3.07 -13.42
C GLU A 131 7.34 3.96 -12.21
N LEU A 132 6.91 3.36 -11.09
CA LEU A 132 6.61 4.10 -9.85
C LEU A 132 7.85 4.80 -9.28
N SER A 133 9.02 4.20 -9.34
CA SER A 133 10.24 4.82 -8.81
C SER A 133 10.66 6.07 -9.58
N PHE A 134 10.44 6.14 -10.90
CA PHE A 134 10.62 7.38 -11.67
C PHE A 134 9.61 8.45 -11.28
N LEU A 135 8.36 8.07 -11.06
CA LEU A 135 7.28 8.99 -10.69
C LEU A 135 7.36 9.51 -9.25
N ASN A 136 8.15 8.85 -8.40
CA ASN A 136 8.30 9.18 -6.98
C ASN A 136 9.78 9.46 -6.66
N ASN A 137 10.30 10.57 -7.19
CA ASN A 137 11.67 11.02 -6.94
C ASN A 137 11.99 11.03 -5.43
N GLY A 138 13.07 10.37 -5.04
CA GLY A 138 13.52 10.28 -3.64
C GLY A 138 12.93 9.10 -2.85
N VAL A 139 12.08 8.27 -3.46
CA VAL A 139 11.60 7.02 -2.85
C VAL A 139 12.42 5.84 -3.36
N ARG A 140 13.10 5.16 -2.44
CA ARG A 140 13.77 3.88 -2.72
C ARG A 140 12.75 2.74 -2.63
N ILE A 141 12.67 1.92 -3.67
CA ILE A 141 11.81 0.75 -3.71
C ILE A 141 12.66 -0.49 -4.00
N ARG A 142 12.63 -1.47 -3.11
CA ARG A 142 13.30 -2.76 -3.29
C ARG A 142 12.28 -3.83 -3.65
N LEU A 143 12.58 -4.62 -4.67
CA LEU A 143 11.84 -5.82 -5.05
C LEU A 143 12.75 -7.03 -4.88
N THR A 144 12.33 -8.00 -4.07
CA THR A 144 13.09 -9.23 -3.80
C THR A 144 12.21 -10.44 -4.11
N ASP A 145 12.72 -11.37 -4.91
CA ASP A 145 12.14 -12.69 -5.13
C ASP A 145 12.85 -13.73 -4.25
N GLN A 146 12.20 -14.15 -3.17
CA GLN A 146 12.79 -15.12 -2.24
C GLN A 146 12.92 -16.54 -2.85
N ARG A 147 12.25 -16.85 -3.97
CA ARG A 147 12.33 -18.16 -4.63
C ARG A 147 13.65 -18.35 -5.37
N SER A 148 14.15 -17.28 -5.98
CA SER A 148 15.35 -17.28 -6.82
C SER A 148 16.52 -16.48 -6.23
N GLY A 149 16.27 -15.65 -5.21
CA GLY A 149 17.23 -14.68 -4.68
C GLY A 149 17.42 -13.45 -5.55
N LYS A 150 16.66 -13.30 -6.65
CA LYS A 150 16.72 -12.12 -7.52
C LYS A 150 16.27 -10.87 -6.75
N GLU A 151 17.02 -9.80 -6.86
CA GLU A 151 16.71 -8.51 -6.24
C GLU A 151 16.96 -7.37 -7.22
N ASP A 152 16.06 -6.40 -7.24
CA ASP A 152 16.26 -5.09 -7.85
C ASP A 152 16.06 -3.99 -6.81
N ASP A 153 16.95 -3.00 -6.83
CA ASP A 153 16.89 -1.81 -6.00
C ASP A 153 16.64 -0.58 -6.89
N PHE A 154 15.41 -0.07 -6.83
CA PHE A 154 14.95 1.04 -7.64
C PHE A 154 15.02 2.34 -6.84
N ALA A 155 16.03 3.15 -7.15
CA ALA A 155 16.23 4.49 -6.61
C ALA A 155 16.50 5.49 -7.73
N PHE A 156 15.68 5.44 -8.80
CA PHE A 156 15.87 6.31 -9.95
C PHE A 156 15.58 7.76 -9.61
N VAL A 157 16.30 8.64 -10.31
CA VAL A 157 16.16 10.09 -10.25
C VAL A 157 15.84 10.61 -11.65
N GLY A 158 15.19 11.76 -11.72
CA GLY A 158 14.92 12.45 -13.00
C GLY A 158 13.46 12.45 -13.44
N GLY A 159 12.53 11.98 -12.60
CA GLY A 159 11.09 12.12 -12.85
C GLY A 159 10.62 11.43 -14.14
N VAL A 160 9.57 11.98 -14.76
CA VAL A 160 9.06 11.48 -16.05
C VAL A 160 10.06 11.64 -17.19
N LYS A 161 10.97 12.63 -17.13
CA LYS A 161 12.04 12.80 -18.13
C LYS A 161 12.99 11.60 -18.11
N GLY A 162 13.47 11.22 -16.92
CA GLY A 162 14.30 10.03 -16.75
C GLY A 162 13.58 8.75 -17.18
N PHE A 163 12.25 8.69 -17.01
CA PHE A 163 11.46 7.58 -17.52
C PHE A 163 11.45 7.52 -19.06
N VAL A 164 11.29 8.66 -19.74
CA VAL A 164 11.40 8.74 -21.21
C VAL A 164 12.78 8.30 -21.71
N GLU A 165 13.86 8.75 -21.06
CA GLU A 165 15.23 8.30 -21.35
C GLU A 165 15.36 6.77 -21.23
N TYR A 166 14.77 6.20 -20.18
CA TYR A 166 14.81 4.75 -19.94
C TYR A 166 14.07 3.95 -21.02
N ILE A 167 12.84 4.32 -21.38
CA ILE A 167 12.05 3.58 -22.37
C ILE A 167 12.61 3.69 -23.79
N ASN A 168 13.40 4.74 -24.07
CA ASN A 168 14.02 4.96 -25.38
C ASN A 168 15.37 4.25 -25.54
N LYS A 169 15.93 3.61 -24.50
CA LYS A 169 17.21 2.86 -24.58
C LYS A 169 17.23 1.76 -25.64
N THR A 170 16.07 1.19 -25.95
CA THR A 170 15.93 0.10 -26.94
C THR A 170 15.38 0.60 -28.28
N LYS A 171 15.31 1.91 -28.49
CA LYS A 171 14.74 2.55 -29.68
C LYS A 171 15.75 3.49 -30.32
N GLN A 172 15.54 3.81 -31.61
CA GLN A 172 16.29 4.86 -32.29
C GLN A 172 15.67 6.23 -31.96
N VAL A 173 16.42 7.06 -31.24
CA VAL A 173 16.04 8.44 -30.92
C VAL A 173 16.27 9.34 -32.14
N LEU A 174 15.27 10.14 -32.50
CA LEU A 174 15.32 11.03 -33.68
C LEU A 174 15.89 12.43 -33.38
N HIS A 175 15.81 12.89 -32.12
CA HIS A 175 16.34 14.18 -31.69
C HIS A 175 16.91 14.10 -30.27
N PRO A 176 18.00 14.84 -29.96
CA PRO A 176 18.72 14.68 -28.69
C PRO A 176 17.98 15.24 -27.47
N THR A 177 17.11 16.23 -27.67
CA THR A 177 16.45 16.95 -26.57
C THR A 177 15.11 16.32 -26.23
N ILE A 178 14.95 15.80 -25.02
CA ILE A 178 13.64 15.40 -24.49
C ILE A 178 12.85 16.65 -24.13
N PHE A 179 11.64 16.77 -24.66
CA PHE A 179 10.70 17.78 -24.21
C PHE A 179 10.25 17.44 -22.79
N HIS A 180 10.36 18.39 -21.87
CA HIS A 180 9.90 18.25 -20.48
C HIS A 180 9.34 19.58 -20.00
N VAL A 181 8.16 19.53 -19.38
CA VAL A 181 7.49 20.69 -18.81
C VAL A 181 6.81 20.32 -17.51
N ILE A 182 6.88 21.23 -16.55
CA ILE A 182 6.15 21.17 -15.28
C ILE A 182 5.35 22.47 -15.17
N GLY A 183 4.08 22.36 -14.84
CA GLY A 183 3.21 23.50 -14.59
C GLY A 183 2.18 23.19 -13.51
N GLU A 184 1.70 24.23 -12.85
CA GLU A 184 0.56 24.15 -11.93
C GLU A 184 -0.43 25.23 -12.31
N LYS A 185 -1.72 24.86 -12.39
CA LYS A 185 -2.81 25.82 -12.60
C LYS A 185 -4.04 25.35 -11.83
N ASP A 186 -4.69 26.27 -11.13
CA ASP A 186 -5.92 26.02 -10.37
C ASP A 186 -5.78 24.83 -9.38
N GLY A 187 -4.59 24.69 -8.78
CA GLY A 187 -4.25 23.60 -7.84
C GLY A 187 -3.99 22.24 -8.50
N VAL A 188 -3.97 22.18 -9.83
CA VAL A 188 -3.66 20.98 -10.62
C VAL A 188 -2.23 21.07 -11.13
N GLY A 189 -1.37 20.19 -10.61
CA GLY A 189 -0.02 19.99 -11.13
C GLY A 189 -0.03 19.10 -12.37
N VAL A 190 0.69 19.50 -13.41
CA VAL A 190 0.87 18.75 -14.65
C VAL A 190 2.37 18.66 -14.92
N GLU A 191 2.86 17.44 -15.11
CA GLU A 191 4.24 17.16 -15.52
C GLU A 191 4.20 16.26 -16.76
N VAL A 192 4.88 16.68 -17.84
CA VAL A 192 4.90 15.97 -19.12
C VAL A 192 6.32 15.85 -19.61
N ALA A 193 6.71 14.65 -20.07
CA ALA A 193 7.90 14.44 -20.88
C ALA A 193 7.59 13.60 -22.10
N MET A 194 8.22 13.91 -23.24
CA MET A 194 8.09 13.12 -24.47
C MET A 194 9.31 13.25 -25.39
N GLN A 195 9.53 12.19 -26.16
CA GLN A 195 10.57 12.08 -27.20
C GLN A 195 10.22 10.92 -28.12
#